data_AF-A0A969IDR9-F1
#
_entry.id   AF-A0A969IDR9-F1
#
_cell.length_a   1.000
_cell.length_b   1.000
_cell.length_c   1.000
_cell.angle_alpha   90.00
_cell.angle_beta   90.00
_cell.angle_gamma   90.00
#
_symmetry.space_group_name_H-M   'P 1'
#
loop_
_entity.id
_entity.type
_entity.pdbx_description
1 polymer ?
#
loop_
_entity_poly.entity_id
_entity_poly.type
_entity_poly.pdbx_seq_one_letter_code
_entity_poly.pdbx_strand_id
1 'polypeptide(L)'
;MLSHGDVLSETLKQRKRKRGRKQKTNDYNRREYNYSSWSRSFSLPENCDAGKINAEYKNGELKISIPKVEVKAPKKVKTISVN
;
A
#
# COMPACT_ATOMS: atom_id res chain seq x y z
N MET A 1 -16.97 -8.23 20.23
CA MET A 1 -17.13 -7.31 19.08
C MET A 1 -15.97 -6.35 19.05
N LEU A 2 -14.94 -6.63 18.25
CA LEU A 2 -13.96 -5.64 17.80
C LEU A 2 -13.66 -6.01 16.35
N SER A 3 -14.25 -5.25 15.42
CA SER A 3 -13.86 -5.23 14.00
C SER A 3 -12.39 -4.84 13.97
N HIS A 4 -11.50 -5.82 13.89
CA HIS A 4 -10.09 -5.54 13.64
C HIS A 4 -10.03 -5.20 12.16
N GLY A 5 -10.02 -3.91 11.85
CA GLY A 5 -9.83 -3.44 10.49
C GLY A 5 -8.51 -3.99 9.95
N ASP A 6 -8.56 -4.61 8.77
CA ASP A 6 -7.36 -5.16 8.13
C ASP A 6 -6.37 -4.03 7.80
N VAL A 7 -5.09 -4.24 8.10
CA VAL A 7 -4.01 -3.28 7.82
C VAL A 7 -3.13 -3.83 6.71
N LEU A 8 -2.98 -3.07 5.63
CA LEU A 8 -2.02 -3.36 4.58
C LEU A 8 -0.71 -2.65 4.88
N SER A 9 0.39 -3.39 5.02
CA SER A 9 1.72 -2.84 5.26
C SER A 9 2.64 -3.01 4.04
N GLU A 10 3.29 -1.94 3.61
CA GLU A 10 4.37 -1.95 2.62
C GLU A 10 5.70 -1.67 3.32
N THR A 11 6.75 -2.44 3.00
CA THR A 11 8.11 -2.18 3.46
C THR A 11 9.07 -2.24 2.28
N LEU A 12 9.77 -1.14 1.97
CA LEU A 12 10.92 -1.19 1.06
C LEU A 12 12.20 -1.00 1.86
N LYS A 13 13.14 -1.92 1.65
CA LYS A 13 14.47 -1.87 2.23
C LYS A 13 15.49 -1.71 1.11
N GLN A 14 15.85 -0.48 0.78
CA GLN A 14 16.96 -0.25 -0.13
C GLN A 14 18.27 -0.67 0.55
N ARG A 15 18.94 -1.71 0.02
CA ARG A 15 20.26 -2.12 0.50
C ARG A 15 21.25 -0.99 0.23
N LYS A 16 21.72 -0.34 1.30
CA LYS A 16 22.96 0.45 1.27
C LYS A 16 24.06 -0.51 0.75
N ARG A 17 24.66 -0.24 -0.41
CA ARG A 17 25.92 -0.89 -0.78
C ARG A 17 26.89 -0.57 0.35
N LYS A 18 27.23 -1.57 1.18
CA LYS A 18 28.24 -1.45 2.24
C LYS A 18 29.59 -1.21 1.56
N ARG A 19 29.91 0.03 1.23
CA ARG A 19 31.32 0.45 1.30
C ARG A 19 31.63 0.56 2.78
N GLY A 20 32.63 -0.21 3.22
CA GLY A 20 32.96 -0.40 4.63
C GLY A 20 33.06 0.91 5.39
N ARG A 21 32.86 0.85 6.71
CA ARG A 21 32.91 1.96 7.69
C ARG A 21 34.26 2.71 7.77
N LYS A 22 35.12 2.64 6.73
CA LYS A 22 36.47 3.22 6.67
C LYS A 22 36.74 4.09 5.43
N GLN A 23 35.74 4.43 4.62
CA GLN A 23 35.94 5.41 3.54
C GLN A 23 35.34 6.75 3.95
N LYS A 24 36.22 7.52 4.61
CA LYS A 24 36.38 8.97 4.64
C LYS A 24 35.17 9.81 4.19
N THR A 25 34.93 10.85 4.97
CA THR A 25 34.12 12.05 4.74
C THR A 25 34.50 12.86 3.46
N ASN A 26 35.00 12.21 2.41
CA ASN A 26 35.38 12.73 1.08
C ASN A 26 35.17 11.54 0.10
N ASP A 27 34.40 11.57 -0.99
CA ASP A 27 34.25 12.62 -2.00
C ASP A 27 32.85 12.58 -2.65
N TYR A 28 31.97 13.50 -2.27
CA TYR A 28 30.87 13.93 -3.12
C TYR A 28 30.70 15.44 -2.88
N ASN A 29 30.81 16.28 -3.92
CA ASN A 29 30.46 17.70 -3.79
C ASN A 29 28.96 17.88 -3.47
N ARG A 30 28.11 16.95 -3.95
CA ARG A 30 26.68 16.90 -3.66
C ARG A 30 26.14 15.49 -3.85
N ARG A 31 25.20 15.10 -2.98
CA ARG A 31 24.44 13.83 -3.07
C ARG A 31 22.95 14.14 -2.94
N GLU A 32 22.19 13.84 -3.98
CA GLU A 32 20.74 14.17 -4.04
C GLU A 32 19.82 12.98 -3.78
N TYR A 33 20.38 11.76 -3.71
CA TYR A 33 19.62 10.54 -3.44
C TYR A 33 20.06 9.87 -2.13
N ASN A 34 19.08 9.62 -1.27
CA ASN A 34 19.26 8.93 0.00
C ASN A 34 18.79 7.47 -0.11
N TYR A 35 19.60 6.54 0.41
CA TYR A 35 19.17 5.15 0.59
C TYR A 35 18.73 5.00 2.04
N SER A 36 17.42 4.89 2.24
CA SER A 36 16.79 4.58 3.52
C SER A 36 15.88 3.36 3.39
N SER A 37 15.65 2.69 4.51
CA SER A 37 14.50 1.79 4.65
C SER A 37 13.29 2.61 5.04
N TRP A 38 12.13 2.24 4.54
CA TRP A 38 10.87 2.88 4.89
C TRP A 38 9.76 1.83 5.01
N SER A 39 8.73 2.16 5.77
CA SER A 39 7.53 1.36 5.91
C SER A 39 6.31 2.28 5.93
N ARG A 40 5.24 1.88 5.25
CA ARG A 40 3.93 2.51 5.32
C ARG A 40 2.86 1.48 5.67
N SER A 41 1.83 1.92 6.35
CA SER A 41 0.67 1.10 6.70
C SER A 41 -0.60 1.86 6.37
N PHE A 42 -1.58 1.16 5.82
CA PHE A 42 -2.88 1.70 5.43
C PHE A 42 -3.98 0.84 6.06
N SER A 43 -4.99 1.48 6.64
CA SER A 43 -6.20 0.78 7.06
C SER A 43 -7.05 0.51 5.83
N LEU A 44 -7.44 -0.76 5.64
CA LEU A 44 -8.34 -1.13 4.55
C LEU A 44 -9.79 -0.83 4.94
N PRO A 45 -10.62 -0.37 4.00
CA PRO A 45 -12.04 -0.22 4.27
C PRO A 45 -12.69 -1.61 4.36
N GLU A 46 -13.78 -1.72 5.13
CA GLU A 46 -14.45 -2.99 5.42
C GLU A 46 -15.03 -3.68 4.17
N ASN A 47 -15.24 -2.93 3.09
CA ASN A 47 -15.79 -3.44 1.82
C ASN A 47 -14.72 -3.88 0.81
N CYS A 48 -13.54 -4.27 1.27
CA CYS A 48 -12.47 -4.81 0.42
C CYS A 48 -12.41 -6.34 0.47
N ASP A 49 -12.10 -6.96 -0.67
CA ASP A 49 -11.84 -8.40 -0.75
C ASP A 49 -10.34 -8.64 -0.53
N ALA A 50 -9.96 -8.76 0.76
CA ALA A 50 -8.57 -8.93 1.17
C ALA A 50 -7.89 -10.15 0.54
N GLY A 51 -8.66 -11.20 0.21
CA GLY A 51 -8.16 -12.42 -0.42
C GLY A 51 -7.71 -12.24 -1.87
N LYS A 52 -8.02 -11.10 -2.49
CA LYS A 52 -7.69 -10.81 -3.90
C LYS A 52 -6.81 -9.57 -4.09
N ILE A 53 -6.16 -9.10 -3.04
CA ILE A 53 -5.19 -8.00 -3.16
C ILE A 53 -4.01 -8.47 -4.02
N ASN A 54 -3.60 -7.64 -4.98
CA ASN A 54 -2.46 -7.90 -5.86
C ASN A 54 -1.50 -6.71 -5.85
N ALA A 55 -0.20 -6.96 -6.06
CA ALA A 55 0.82 -5.92 -6.14
C ALA A 55 1.82 -6.20 -7.27
N GLU A 56 2.20 -5.15 -8.00
CA GLU A 56 3.20 -5.19 -9.07
C GLU A 56 4.22 -4.06 -8.88
N TYR A 57 5.51 -4.37 -9.03
CA TYR A 57 6.59 -3.37 -9.01
C TYR A 57 7.21 -3.25 -10.39
N LYS A 58 7.07 -2.09 -11.02
CA LYS A 58 7.56 -1.85 -12.38
C LYS A 58 8.07 -0.42 -12.52
N ASN A 59 9.23 -0.26 -13.16
CA ASN A 59 9.85 1.05 -13.44
C ASN A 59 10.00 1.98 -12.21
N GLY A 60 10.23 1.42 -11.03
CA GLY A 60 10.39 2.20 -9.80
C GLY A 60 9.10 2.47 -9.02
N GLU A 61 7.94 2.06 -9.55
CA GLU A 61 6.63 2.28 -8.96
C GLU A 61 6.06 0.97 -8.41
N LEU A 62 5.56 0.99 -7.17
CA LEU A 62 4.75 -0.08 -6.61
C LEU A 62 3.27 0.23 -6.81
N LYS A 63 2.58 -0.63 -7.56
CA LYS A 63 1.13 -0.56 -7.77
C LYS A 63 0.45 -1.64 -6.96
N ILE A 64 -0.47 -1.24 -6.09
CA ILE A 64 -1.27 -2.14 -5.25
C ILE A 64 -2.72 -2.03 -5.70
N SER A 65 -3.32 -3.17 -6.08
CA SER A 65 -4.72 -3.28 -6.49
C SER A 65 -5.53 -3.94 -5.37
N ILE A 66 -6.49 -3.20 -4.80
CA ILE A 66 -7.36 -3.66 -3.72
C ILE A 66 -8.80 -3.73 -4.26
N PRO A 67 -9.30 -4.92 -4.60
CA PRO A 67 -10.67 -5.07 -5.10
C PRO A 67 -11.70 -4.80 -4.01
N LYS A 68 -12.84 -4.24 -4.42
CA LYS A 68 -14.01 -4.07 -3.55
C LYS A 68 -14.85 -5.35 -3.58
N VAL A 69 -15.51 -5.66 -2.48
CA VAL A 69 -16.53 -6.71 -2.42
C VAL A 69 -17.72 -6.28 -3.28
N GLU A 70 -18.23 -7.19 -4.11
CA GLU A 70 -19.44 -6.94 -4.88
C GLU A 70 -20.64 -6.75 -3.94
N VAL A 71 -21.22 -5.55 -3.95
CA VAL A 71 -22.48 -5.28 -3.27
C VAL A 71 -23.58 -5.94 -4.10
N LYS A 72 -24.21 -7.00 -3.58
CA LYS A 72 -25.40 -7.60 -4.20
C LYS A 72 -26.39 -6.47 -4.50
N ALA A 73 -26.78 -6.33 -5.77
CA ALA A 73 -27.69 -5.27 -6.21
C ALA A 73 -28.89 -5.15 -5.25
N PRO A 74 -29.29 -3.93 -4.87
CA PRO A 74 -30.42 -3.76 -3.95
C PRO A 74 -31.63 -4.49 -4.53
N LYS A 75 -32.23 -5.36 -3.70
CA LYS A 75 -33.50 -6.02 -4.03
C LYS A 75 -34.48 -4.92 -4.42
N LYS A 76 -35.05 -5.03 -5.64
CA LYS A 76 -35.97 -4.08 -6.28
C LYS A 76 -36.62 -3.12 -5.28
N VAL A 77 -36.29 -1.83 -5.41
CA VAL A 77 -36.95 -0.75 -4.65
C VAL A 77 -38.46 -0.91 -4.77
N LYS A 78 -39.14 -1.07 -3.64
CA LYS A 78 -40.60 -1.12 -3.58
C LYS A 78 -41.12 0.29 -3.87
N THR A 79 -41.65 0.52 -5.06
CA THR A 79 -42.41 1.73 -5.38
C THR A 79 -43.71 1.71 -4.58
N ILE A 80 -43.92 2.71 -3.72
CA ILE A 80 -45.21 2.91 -3.04
C ILE A 80 -45.96 3.97 -3.86
N SER A 81 -47.05 3.58 -4.53
CA SER A 81 -47.96 4.54 -5.15
C SER A 81 -48.78 5.21 -4.08
N VAL A 82 -48.84 6.55 -4.13
CA VAL A 82 -49.76 7.37 -3.34
C VAL A 82 -50.92 7.77 -4.26
N ASN A 83 -52.15 7.69 -3.75
CA ASN A 83 -53.39 8.09 -4.42
C ASN A 83 -53.84 9.46 -3.90
#